data_AF-A0A2P8G708-F1
#
_entry.id   AF-A0A2P8G708-F1
#
_cell.length_a   1.000
_cell.length_b   1.000
_cell.length_c   1.000
_cell.angle_alpha   90.00
_cell.angle_beta   90.00
_cell.angle_gamma   90.00
#
_symmetry.space_group_name_H-M   'P 1'
#
loop_
_entity.id
_entity.type
_entity.pdbx_description
1 polymer ?
#
loop_
_entity_poly.entity_id
_entity_poly.type
_entity_poly.pdbx_seq_one_letter_code
_entity_poly.pdbx_strand_id
1 'polypeptide(L)'
;MSRTFVIGDIHGCYDELIRLTAQIGLKEDDLLISVGDIIDRGGKSKEVYHYFRNRPNSIVLAGNHERKHLNGVLSYAQEIVKLQFGDEYPAFLEWCEGIRYYHETAEAIIVHAAFEHDCALAEQREDVLSGSTAGDKYLEKKYGSSAEWVNKYQGVKPVIYGHHVTGDLPEVKNNTFGIDTGACHGGYLTAIELPGFIVHQVKAEKDYWKEEQASWQIPVLRAKDWEHMPFDTIRKQLDKLAYIEVPEVKAFLADIESWSAGLCALYPVIIEALAAFVAQLVSTHGADFSKAANQYVFKTYLFKSKGNNLKIEDLEKSLNTPAKVMELAKVLGVAAIPVRNN
;
A
#
# COMPACT_ATOMS: atom_id res chain seq x y z
N MET A 1 1.33 -38.77 -14.34
CA MET A 1 0.81 -37.92 -13.25
C MET A 1 1.19 -36.50 -13.60
N SER A 2 0.27 -35.54 -13.44
CA SER A 2 0.58 -34.12 -13.60
C SER A 2 1.54 -33.70 -12.48
N ARG A 3 2.59 -32.94 -12.81
CA ARG A 3 3.55 -32.45 -11.81
C ARG A 3 2.96 -31.23 -11.11
N THR A 4 3.31 -31.03 -9.85
CA THR A 4 2.94 -29.82 -9.12
C THR A 4 4.19 -29.04 -8.78
N PHE A 5 4.18 -27.73 -9.07
CA PHE A 5 5.26 -26.81 -8.73
C PHE A 5 4.73 -25.77 -7.76
N VAL A 6 5.38 -25.61 -6.62
CA VAL A 6 5.07 -24.60 -5.61
C VAL A 6 6.13 -23.52 -5.66
N ILE A 7 5.77 -22.28 -6.02
CA ILE A 7 6.68 -21.14 -6.19
C ILE A 7 6.55 -20.14 -5.02
N GLY A 8 7.69 -19.63 -4.56
CA GLY A 8 7.79 -18.65 -3.48
C GLY A 8 7.32 -17.24 -3.88
N ASP A 9 7.57 -16.27 -3.01
CA ASP A 9 7.22 -14.86 -3.15
C ASP A 9 7.83 -14.27 -4.44
N ILE A 10 6.97 -13.80 -5.35
CA ILE A 10 7.37 -13.34 -6.69
C ILE A 10 7.61 -11.84 -6.69
N HIS A 11 6.77 -11.08 -5.98
CA HIS A 11 6.91 -9.64 -5.83
C HIS A 11 7.18 -8.90 -7.16
N GLY A 12 6.38 -9.15 -8.20
CA GLY A 12 6.53 -8.50 -9.49
C GLY A 12 7.82 -8.86 -10.27
N CYS A 13 8.59 -9.87 -9.85
CA CYS A 13 9.75 -10.42 -10.57
C CYS A 13 9.31 -11.32 -11.74
N TYR A 14 8.61 -10.72 -12.71
CA TYR A 14 8.04 -11.45 -13.85
C TYR A 14 9.11 -12.14 -14.72
N ASP A 15 10.25 -11.50 -14.93
CA ASP A 15 11.30 -12.08 -15.79
C ASP A 15 11.92 -13.32 -15.13
N GLU A 16 12.08 -13.32 -13.80
CA GLU A 16 12.46 -14.50 -13.02
C GLU A 16 11.39 -15.59 -13.12
N LEU A 17 10.11 -15.24 -13.00
CA LEU A 17 9.00 -16.20 -13.15
C LEU A 17 9.05 -16.90 -14.52
N ILE A 18 9.24 -16.15 -15.60
CA ILE A 18 9.34 -16.72 -16.95
C ILE A 18 10.60 -17.58 -17.11
N ARG A 19 11.75 -17.14 -16.58
CA ARG A 19 12.99 -17.94 -16.62
C ARG A 19 12.85 -19.25 -15.83
N LEU A 20 12.25 -19.21 -14.64
CA LEU A 20 12.06 -20.40 -13.80
C LEU A 20 11.11 -21.39 -14.47
N THR A 21 9.97 -20.90 -14.98
CA THR A 21 8.97 -21.76 -15.63
C THR A 21 9.50 -22.39 -16.92
N ALA A 22 10.36 -21.68 -17.66
CA ALA A 22 11.10 -22.24 -18.79
C ALA A 22 12.13 -23.29 -18.33
N GLN A 23 12.90 -23.02 -17.27
CA GLN A 23 13.91 -23.94 -16.72
C GLN A 23 13.31 -25.28 -16.27
N ILE A 24 12.16 -25.26 -15.60
CA ILE A 24 11.47 -26.49 -15.15
C ILE A 24 10.67 -27.18 -16.27
N GLY A 25 10.61 -26.56 -17.45
CA GLY A 25 9.80 -27.05 -18.58
C GLY A 25 8.33 -27.19 -18.17
N LEU A 26 7.75 -26.14 -17.59
CA LEU A 26 6.38 -26.13 -17.11
C LEU A 26 5.40 -26.33 -18.27
N LYS A 27 4.48 -27.29 -18.14
CA LYS A 27 3.44 -27.59 -19.12
C LYS A 27 2.09 -27.03 -18.69
N GLU A 28 1.11 -26.99 -19.59
CA GLU A 28 -0.25 -26.51 -19.29
C GLU A 28 -1.02 -27.43 -18.32
N ASP A 29 -0.73 -28.73 -18.33
CA ASP A 29 -1.35 -29.72 -17.46
C ASP A 29 -0.70 -29.83 -16.08
N ASP A 30 0.50 -29.27 -15.89
CA ASP A 30 1.14 -29.16 -14.58
C ASP A 30 0.40 -28.14 -13.69
N LEU A 31 0.24 -28.47 -12.41
CA LEU A 31 -0.32 -27.54 -11.43
C LEU A 31 0.77 -26.58 -10.95
N LEU A 32 0.55 -25.26 -11.10
CA LEU A 32 1.45 -24.23 -10.56
C LEU A 32 0.78 -23.52 -9.38
N ILE A 33 1.39 -23.57 -8.21
CA ILE A 33 0.88 -22.95 -6.97
C ILE A 33 1.84 -21.86 -6.53
N SER A 34 1.39 -20.61 -6.45
CA SER A 34 2.14 -19.55 -5.75
C SER A 34 1.74 -19.47 -4.29
N VAL A 35 2.72 -19.35 -3.39
CA VAL A 35 2.49 -19.18 -1.94
C VAL A 35 1.85 -17.83 -1.57
N GLY A 36 1.87 -16.84 -2.47
CA GLY A 36 1.37 -15.49 -2.23
C GLY A 36 2.42 -14.42 -2.56
N ASP A 37 2.12 -13.17 -2.22
CA ASP A 37 2.98 -12.01 -2.46
C ASP A 37 3.50 -11.95 -3.91
N ILE A 38 2.56 -12.05 -4.86
CA ILE A 38 2.88 -12.05 -6.29
C ILE A 38 3.11 -10.63 -6.85
N ILE A 39 2.57 -9.62 -6.16
CA ILE A 39 2.68 -8.20 -6.50
C ILE A 39 3.58 -7.46 -5.49
N ASP A 40 3.73 -6.15 -5.70
CA ASP A 40 4.56 -5.24 -4.91
C ASP A 40 6.06 -5.44 -5.08
N ARG A 41 6.81 -4.37 -4.78
CA ARG A 41 8.28 -4.28 -4.77
C ARG A 41 8.96 -4.39 -6.13
N GLY A 42 8.67 -5.39 -6.95
CA GLY A 42 9.18 -5.50 -8.32
C GLY A 42 8.32 -4.75 -9.33
N GLY A 43 8.95 -4.34 -10.43
CA GLY A 43 8.36 -3.44 -11.42
C GLY A 43 7.29 -4.05 -12.33
N LYS A 44 7.12 -5.38 -12.34
CA LYS A 44 6.23 -6.10 -13.28
C LYS A 44 5.07 -6.81 -12.59
N SER A 45 4.46 -6.15 -11.60
CA SER A 45 3.34 -6.70 -10.82
C SER A 45 2.12 -7.02 -11.69
N LYS A 46 1.83 -6.19 -12.72
CA LYS A 46 0.71 -6.45 -13.65
C LYS A 46 0.93 -7.71 -14.47
N GLU A 47 2.14 -7.91 -14.96
CA GLU A 47 2.52 -9.04 -15.79
C GLU A 47 2.42 -10.34 -15.00
N VAL A 48 2.86 -10.36 -13.74
CA VAL A 48 2.67 -11.52 -12.85
C VAL A 48 1.18 -11.78 -12.61
N TYR A 49 0.38 -10.76 -12.29
CA TYR A 49 -1.07 -10.90 -12.15
C TYR A 49 -1.72 -11.49 -13.41
N HIS A 50 -1.43 -10.95 -14.59
CA HIS A 50 -1.98 -11.46 -15.85
C HIS A 50 -1.52 -12.88 -16.15
N TYR A 51 -0.29 -13.24 -15.82
CA TYR A 51 0.22 -14.60 -15.99
C TYR A 51 -0.62 -15.60 -15.21
N PHE A 52 -0.83 -15.39 -13.90
CA PHE A 52 -1.61 -16.31 -13.08
C PHE A 52 -3.11 -16.29 -13.41
N ARG A 53 -3.65 -15.13 -13.79
CA ARG A 53 -5.06 -15.02 -14.19
C ARG A 53 -5.38 -15.77 -15.48
N ASN A 54 -4.44 -15.81 -16.42
CA ASN A 54 -4.65 -16.39 -17.75
C ASN A 54 -4.11 -17.82 -17.87
N ARG A 55 -3.23 -18.26 -16.97
CA ARG A 55 -2.69 -19.61 -16.97
C ARG A 55 -3.75 -20.62 -16.50
N PRO A 56 -4.00 -21.71 -17.25
CA PRO A 56 -4.79 -22.83 -16.76
C PRO A 56 -4.01 -23.58 -15.66
N ASN A 57 -4.74 -24.23 -14.74
CA ASN A 57 -4.14 -25.04 -13.68
C ASN A 57 -3.12 -24.27 -12.83
N SER A 58 -3.43 -23.02 -12.49
CA SER A 58 -2.69 -22.27 -11.49
C SER A 58 -3.53 -21.87 -10.28
N ILE A 59 -2.88 -21.83 -9.13
CA ILE A 59 -3.44 -21.39 -7.86
C ILE A 59 -2.53 -20.31 -7.30
N VAL A 60 -3.10 -19.22 -6.82
CA VAL A 60 -2.39 -18.21 -6.04
C VAL A 60 -3.01 -18.19 -4.65
N LEU A 61 -2.17 -18.22 -3.62
CA LEU A 61 -2.60 -18.06 -2.25
C LEU A 61 -2.54 -16.58 -1.83
N ALA A 62 -3.33 -16.22 -0.82
CA ALA A 62 -3.30 -14.87 -0.26
C ALA A 62 -2.06 -14.65 0.62
N GLY A 63 -1.14 -13.82 0.13
CA GLY A 63 -0.09 -13.24 0.95
C GLY A 63 -0.54 -11.99 1.72
N ASN A 64 0.33 -11.46 2.57
CA ASN A 64 0.03 -10.23 3.30
C ASN A 64 0.01 -9.01 2.38
N HIS A 65 0.69 -9.06 1.23
CA HIS A 65 0.67 -7.99 0.25
C HIS A 65 -0.67 -7.89 -0.48
N GLU A 66 -1.23 -9.01 -0.96
CA GLU A 66 -2.58 -9.01 -1.54
C GLU A 66 -3.63 -8.57 -0.50
N ARG A 67 -3.51 -9.03 0.76
CA ARG A 67 -4.40 -8.58 1.84
C ARG A 67 -4.29 -7.08 2.13
N LYS A 68 -3.11 -6.47 2.04
CA LYS A 68 -2.95 -5.02 2.24
C LYS A 68 -3.73 -4.24 1.19
N HIS A 69 -3.70 -4.68 -0.07
CA HIS A 69 -4.51 -4.10 -1.13
C HIS A 69 -6.01 -4.24 -0.87
N LEU A 70 -6.48 -5.45 -0.55
CA LEU A 70 -7.90 -5.71 -0.24
C LEU A 70 -8.42 -4.87 0.93
N ASN A 71 -7.62 -4.70 1.98
CA ASN A 71 -8.00 -3.94 3.17
C ASN A 71 -7.78 -2.42 3.03
N GLY A 72 -7.29 -1.94 1.88
CA GLY A 72 -6.99 -0.53 1.66
C GLY A 72 -5.81 0.00 2.50
N VAL A 73 -4.92 -0.88 2.98
CA VAL A 73 -3.72 -0.52 3.75
C VAL A 73 -2.58 -0.25 2.78
N LEU A 74 -2.55 0.95 2.21
CA LEU A 74 -1.60 1.31 1.15
C LEU A 74 -0.30 1.87 1.75
N SER A 75 0.72 1.04 1.89
CA SER A 75 2.09 1.50 2.12
C SER A 75 2.77 1.86 0.79
N TYR A 76 4.03 2.30 0.82
CA TYR A 76 4.72 2.79 -0.38
C TYR A 76 4.72 1.79 -1.55
N ALA A 77 4.94 0.49 -1.28
CA ALA A 77 4.85 -0.55 -2.29
C ALA A 77 3.45 -0.66 -2.90
N GLN A 78 2.40 -0.68 -2.07
CA GLN A 78 1.03 -0.75 -2.54
C GLN A 78 0.60 0.52 -3.30
N GLU A 79 1.12 1.70 -2.93
CA GLU A 79 0.91 2.93 -3.70
C GLU A 79 1.49 2.81 -5.11
N ILE A 80 2.67 2.22 -5.26
CA ILE A 80 3.30 1.93 -6.57
C ILE A 80 2.40 1.00 -7.38
N VAL A 81 2.01 -0.16 -6.83
CA VAL A 81 1.18 -1.13 -7.55
C VAL A 81 -0.18 -0.54 -7.93
N LYS A 82 -0.81 0.24 -7.05
CA LYS A 82 -2.06 0.94 -7.37
C LYS A 82 -1.90 1.86 -8.59
N LEU A 83 -0.78 2.58 -8.68
CA LEU A 83 -0.47 3.44 -9.83
C LEU A 83 -0.13 2.64 -11.09
N GLN A 84 0.65 1.56 -10.96
CA GLN A 84 0.96 0.66 -12.07
C GLN A 84 -0.33 0.12 -12.70
N PHE A 85 -1.25 -0.38 -11.88
CA PHE A 85 -2.50 -0.98 -12.33
C PHE A 85 -3.48 0.05 -12.92
N GLY A 86 -3.54 1.26 -12.37
CA GLY A 86 -4.41 2.33 -12.87
C GLY A 86 -5.87 1.88 -12.92
N ASP A 87 -6.50 1.97 -14.09
CA ASP A 87 -7.90 1.60 -14.30
C ASP A 87 -8.20 0.11 -14.07
N GLU A 88 -7.18 -0.76 -14.10
CA GLU A 88 -7.34 -2.21 -13.84
C GLU A 88 -7.30 -2.55 -12.34
N TYR A 89 -6.96 -1.59 -11.48
CA TYR A 89 -6.83 -1.84 -10.05
C TYR A 89 -8.11 -2.39 -9.39
N PRO A 90 -9.33 -1.90 -9.70
CA PRO A 90 -10.56 -2.50 -9.17
C PRO A 90 -10.75 -3.97 -9.57
N ALA A 91 -10.42 -4.34 -10.81
CA ALA A 91 -10.52 -5.72 -11.28
C ALA A 91 -9.48 -6.63 -10.61
N PHE A 92 -8.30 -6.09 -10.30
CA PHE A 92 -7.31 -6.79 -9.48
C PHE A 92 -7.81 -7.03 -8.05
N LEU A 93 -8.45 -6.04 -7.41
CA LEU A 93 -9.03 -6.22 -6.09
C LEU A 93 -10.12 -7.30 -6.08
N GLU A 94 -11.03 -7.28 -7.06
CA GLU A 94 -12.06 -8.32 -7.22
C GLU A 94 -11.45 -9.72 -7.39
N TRP A 95 -10.36 -9.83 -8.16
CA TRP A 95 -9.64 -11.10 -8.29
C TRP A 95 -9.03 -11.56 -6.95
N CYS A 96 -8.43 -10.63 -6.19
CA CYS A 96 -7.88 -10.93 -4.87
C CYS A 96 -8.95 -11.41 -3.87
N GLU A 97 -10.21 -10.98 -3.97
CA GLU A 97 -11.29 -11.48 -3.09
C GLU A 97 -11.53 -12.99 -3.26
N GLY A 98 -11.21 -13.54 -4.44
CA GLY A 98 -11.39 -14.96 -4.76
C GLY A 98 -10.20 -15.87 -4.45
N ILE A 99 -9.05 -15.33 -4.04
CA ILE A 99 -7.87 -16.16 -3.75
C ILE A 99 -8.00 -16.81 -2.36
N ARG A 100 -7.47 -18.02 -2.22
CA ARG A 100 -7.59 -18.83 -0.99
C ARG A 100 -6.37 -18.66 -0.08
N TYR A 101 -6.49 -19.01 1.19
CA TYR A 101 -5.38 -18.88 2.16
C TYR A 101 -4.46 -20.10 2.25
N TYR A 102 -4.90 -21.25 1.74
CA TYR A 102 -4.11 -22.48 1.73
C TYR A 102 -4.50 -23.37 0.55
N HIS A 103 -3.62 -24.31 0.22
CA HIS A 103 -3.92 -25.44 -0.65
C HIS A 103 -3.31 -26.71 -0.07
N GLU A 104 -3.98 -27.84 -0.21
CA GLU A 104 -3.48 -29.13 0.25
C GLU A 104 -3.43 -30.11 -0.92
N THR A 105 -2.25 -30.68 -1.16
CA THR A 105 -2.05 -31.78 -2.10
C THR A 105 -1.96 -33.11 -1.35
N ALA A 106 -1.74 -34.21 -2.08
CA ALA A 106 -1.43 -35.49 -1.46
C ALA A 106 -0.10 -35.42 -0.66
N GLU A 107 0.84 -34.60 -1.12
CA GLU A 107 2.21 -34.51 -0.64
C GLU A 107 2.44 -33.42 0.41
N ALA A 108 1.76 -32.27 0.32
CA ALA A 108 2.06 -31.12 1.18
C ALA A 108 0.85 -30.22 1.46
N ILE A 109 0.95 -29.46 2.55
CA ILE A 109 0.13 -28.27 2.83
C ILE A 109 0.93 -27.06 2.34
N ILE A 110 0.28 -26.16 1.60
CA ILE A 110 0.86 -24.92 1.08
C ILE A 110 0.12 -23.74 1.72
N VAL A 111 0.87 -22.83 2.32
CA VAL A 111 0.40 -21.59 2.97
C VAL A 111 1.35 -20.45 2.61
N HIS A 112 0.96 -19.19 2.85
CA HIS A 112 1.88 -18.07 2.63
C HIS A 112 2.95 -17.99 3.72
N ALA A 113 2.56 -17.93 4.99
CA ALA A 113 3.46 -17.52 6.06
C ALA A 113 3.66 -18.56 7.17
N ALA A 114 2.57 -18.96 7.82
CA ALA A 114 2.65 -19.78 9.03
C ALA A 114 1.49 -20.77 9.13
N PHE A 115 1.73 -21.86 9.86
CA PHE A 115 0.75 -22.91 10.08
C PHE A 115 0.81 -23.47 11.51
N GLU A 116 -0.32 -23.47 12.20
CA GLU A 116 -0.43 -23.97 13.56
C GLU A 116 -0.72 -25.48 13.55
N HIS A 117 0.29 -26.32 13.84
CA HIS A 117 0.12 -27.78 13.80
C HIS A 117 -0.93 -28.35 14.77
N ASP A 118 -1.26 -27.60 15.82
CA ASP A 118 -2.26 -27.94 16.83
C ASP A 118 -3.69 -27.46 16.46
N CYS A 119 -3.88 -26.92 15.26
CA CYS A 119 -5.14 -26.43 14.74
C CYS A 119 -5.48 -27.10 13.41
N ALA A 120 -6.73 -27.51 13.22
CA ALA A 120 -7.15 -28.13 11.96
C ALA A 120 -7.00 -27.14 10.80
N LEU A 121 -6.67 -27.63 9.59
CA LEU A 121 -6.41 -26.79 8.42
C LEU A 121 -7.57 -25.81 8.12
N ALA A 122 -8.82 -26.26 8.28
CA ALA A 122 -10.02 -25.44 8.05
C ALA A 122 -10.30 -24.42 9.17
N GLU A 123 -9.63 -24.54 10.32
CA GLU A 123 -9.79 -23.67 11.49
C GLU A 123 -8.61 -22.69 11.66
N GLN A 124 -7.59 -22.78 10.80
CA GLN A 124 -6.47 -21.86 10.76
C GLN A 124 -6.95 -20.44 10.54
N ARG A 125 -6.35 -19.50 11.27
CA ARG A 125 -6.70 -18.09 11.10
C ARG A 125 -6.08 -17.55 9.82
N GLU A 126 -6.87 -16.87 9.01
CA GLU A 126 -6.37 -16.30 7.75
C GLU A 126 -5.25 -15.27 7.97
N ASP A 127 -5.29 -14.53 9.08
CA ASP A 127 -4.29 -13.53 9.45
C ASP A 127 -2.92 -14.17 9.79
N VAL A 128 -2.93 -15.41 10.29
CA VAL A 128 -1.77 -16.28 10.51
C VAL A 128 -1.28 -16.88 9.19
N LEU A 129 -2.17 -17.50 8.42
CA LEU A 129 -1.83 -18.14 7.14
C LEU A 129 -1.17 -17.17 6.16
N SER A 130 -1.61 -15.91 6.18
CA SER A 130 -1.13 -14.84 5.30
C SER A 130 0.01 -13.99 5.87
N GLY A 131 0.46 -14.18 7.10
CA GLY A 131 1.57 -13.37 7.65
C GLY A 131 1.25 -11.89 7.83
N SER A 132 0.02 -11.59 8.25
CA SER A 132 -0.35 -10.20 8.57
C SER A 132 0.16 -9.81 9.96
N THR A 133 0.28 -8.51 10.23
CA THR A 133 0.70 -8.00 11.56
C THR A 133 -0.19 -8.49 12.72
N ALA A 134 -1.47 -8.78 12.46
CA ALA A 134 -2.36 -9.35 13.47
C ALA A 134 -2.02 -10.83 13.76
N GLY A 135 -1.72 -11.60 12.70
CA GLY A 135 -1.25 -12.97 12.81
C GLY A 135 0.10 -13.07 13.51
N ASP A 136 1.05 -12.21 13.15
CA ASP A 136 2.36 -12.16 13.80
C ASP A 136 2.24 -11.93 15.30
N LYS A 137 1.47 -10.91 15.72
CA LYS A 137 1.24 -10.61 17.13
C LYS A 137 0.55 -11.77 17.86
N TYR A 138 -0.35 -12.48 17.18
CA TYR A 138 -1.00 -13.65 17.73
C TYR A 138 0.01 -14.79 17.96
N LEU A 139 0.86 -15.08 16.98
CA LEU A 139 1.91 -16.10 17.07
C LEU A 139 2.99 -15.73 18.10
N GLU A 140 3.42 -14.46 18.15
CA GLU A 140 4.35 -13.95 19.17
C GLU A 140 3.80 -14.19 20.58
N LYS A 141 2.51 -13.94 20.80
CA LYS A 141 1.87 -14.21 22.10
C LYS A 141 1.82 -15.71 22.41
N LYS A 142 1.63 -16.56 21.39
CA LYS A 142 1.49 -18.02 21.55
C LYS A 142 2.83 -18.73 21.73
N TYR A 143 3.84 -18.34 20.94
CA TYR A 143 5.11 -19.06 20.81
C TYR A 143 6.34 -18.24 21.22
N GLY A 144 6.19 -16.95 21.56
CA GLY A 144 7.28 -16.03 21.92
C GLY A 144 7.88 -15.27 20.72
N SER A 145 7.70 -15.78 19.50
CA SER A 145 8.05 -15.13 18.24
C SER A 145 7.19 -15.72 17.12
N SER A 146 6.87 -14.94 16.08
CA SER A 146 6.11 -15.44 14.94
C SER A 146 6.81 -16.58 14.22
N ALA A 147 8.14 -16.51 14.05
CA ALA A 147 8.94 -17.54 13.37
C ALA A 147 9.08 -18.87 14.15
N GLU A 148 8.74 -18.90 15.44
CA GLU A 148 8.90 -20.10 16.28
C GLU A 148 7.94 -21.23 15.92
N TRP A 149 6.88 -20.97 15.13
CA TRP A 149 5.93 -22.02 14.72
C TRP A 149 6.64 -23.18 14.01
N VAL A 150 7.67 -22.88 13.20
CA VAL A 150 8.50 -23.86 12.50
C VAL A 150 9.20 -24.80 13.50
N ASN A 151 9.70 -24.26 14.61
CA ASN A 151 10.34 -25.06 15.67
C ASN A 151 9.36 -25.95 16.42
N LYS A 152 8.07 -25.60 16.41
CA LYS A 152 7.00 -26.32 17.10
C LYS A 152 6.27 -27.30 16.19
N TYR A 153 6.44 -27.21 14.86
CA TYR A 153 5.74 -28.09 13.94
C TYR A 153 6.10 -29.56 14.16
N GLN A 154 5.08 -30.39 14.41
CA GLN A 154 5.21 -31.84 14.64
C GLN A 154 4.34 -32.66 13.67
N GLY A 155 3.77 -32.02 12.65
CA GLY A 155 2.88 -32.67 11.69
C GLY A 155 3.63 -33.62 10.75
N VAL A 156 2.95 -34.71 10.37
CA VAL A 156 3.51 -35.71 9.44
C VAL A 156 3.51 -35.22 7.99
N LYS A 157 2.54 -34.39 7.62
CA LYS A 157 2.46 -33.82 6.27
C LYS A 157 3.42 -32.62 6.14
N PRO A 158 4.26 -32.56 5.10
CA PRO A 158 5.10 -31.38 4.81
C PRO A 158 4.31 -30.07 4.70
N VAL A 159 4.90 -28.96 5.14
CA VAL A 159 4.37 -27.60 4.93
C VAL A 159 5.32 -26.79 4.06
N ILE A 160 4.86 -26.23 2.94
CA ILE A 160 5.64 -25.33 2.08
C ILE A 160 5.10 -23.91 2.25
N TYR A 161 5.99 -22.94 2.53
CA TYR A 161 5.63 -21.56 2.83
C TYR A 161 6.66 -20.54 2.29
N GLY A 162 6.24 -19.29 2.17
CA GLY A 162 7.03 -18.12 1.76
C GLY A 162 7.17 -17.10 2.88
N HIS A 163 6.94 -15.81 2.58
CA HIS A 163 6.83 -14.67 3.50
C HIS A 163 8.11 -14.24 4.26
N HIS A 164 8.90 -15.21 4.72
CA HIS A 164 10.15 -15.01 5.45
C HIS A 164 11.33 -15.40 4.58
N VAL A 165 12.10 -14.40 4.13
CA VAL A 165 13.30 -14.60 3.32
C VAL A 165 14.31 -15.51 4.06
N THR A 166 14.63 -16.66 3.47
CA THR A 166 15.52 -17.69 4.05
C THR A 166 16.99 -17.57 3.62
N GLY A 167 17.30 -16.62 2.73
CA GLY A 167 18.63 -16.44 2.14
C GLY A 167 18.74 -17.07 0.75
N ASP A 168 19.92 -17.59 0.40
CA ASP A 168 20.20 -18.11 -0.95
C ASP A 168 19.52 -19.46 -1.23
N LEU A 169 19.21 -20.23 -0.18
CA LEU A 169 18.61 -21.57 -0.26
C LEU A 169 17.32 -21.64 0.56
N PRO A 170 16.38 -22.54 0.20
CA PRO A 170 15.24 -22.85 1.05
C PRO A 170 15.65 -23.29 2.45
N GLU A 171 14.90 -22.86 3.46
CA GLU A 171 15.02 -23.39 4.81
C GLU A 171 14.18 -24.67 4.92
N VAL A 172 14.83 -25.78 5.32
CA VAL A 172 14.13 -27.03 5.63
C VAL A 172 14.28 -27.34 7.10
N LYS A 173 13.17 -27.32 7.83
CA LYS A 173 13.18 -27.52 9.28
C LYS A 173 11.90 -28.17 9.77
N ASN A 174 12.02 -29.22 10.59
CA ASN A 174 10.88 -29.94 11.16
C ASN A 174 9.78 -30.27 10.13
N ASN A 175 10.12 -30.80 8.95
CA ASN A 175 9.14 -31.10 7.90
C ASN A 175 8.39 -29.87 7.32
N THR A 176 8.99 -28.70 7.42
CA THR A 176 8.54 -27.46 6.77
C THR A 176 9.61 -26.96 5.81
N PHE A 177 9.18 -26.22 4.78
CA PHE A 177 9.99 -25.77 3.65
C PHE A 177 9.71 -24.29 3.39
N GLY A 178 10.57 -23.41 3.91
CA GLY A 178 10.55 -21.99 3.62
C GLY A 178 11.24 -21.71 2.28
N ILE A 179 10.50 -21.19 1.30
CA ILE A 179 10.97 -21.05 -0.09
C ILE A 179 11.04 -19.59 -0.57
N ASP A 180 10.68 -18.62 0.25
CA ASP A 180 10.99 -17.22 -0.03
C ASP A 180 12.50 -17.03 0.08
N THR A 181 13.14 -16.82 -1.07
CA THR A 181 14.59 -16.63 -1.20
C THR A 181 14.91 -15.22 -1.70
N GLY A 182 13.96 -14.29 -1.53
CA GLY A 182 14.16 -12.86 -1.70
C GLY A 182 14.33 -12.40 -3.15
N ALA A 183 13.54 -12.91 -4.09
CA ALA A 183 13.63 -12.58 -5.51
C ALA A 183 13.67 -11.06 -5.77
N CYS A 184 12.75 -10.30 -5.19
CA CYS A 184 12.69 -8.84 -5.36
C CYS A 184 13.88 -8.08 -4.76
N HIS A 185 14.67 -8.71 -3.89
CA HIS A 185 15.86 -8.13 -3.25
C HIS A 185 17.17 -8.59 -3.90
N GLY A 186 17.11 -9.14 -5.11
CA GLY A 186 18.30 -9.67 -5.80
C GLY A 186 18.72 -11.05 -5.31
N GLY A 187 17.84 -11.75 -4.58
CA GLY A 187 18.01 -13.13 -4.13
C GLY A 187 17.72 -14.12 -5.26
N TYR A 188 16.90 -15.13 -4.98
CA TYR A 188 16.45 -16.12 -5.95
C TYR A 188 14.93 -16.17 -5.97
N LEU A 189 14.36 -16.56 -7.11
CA LEU A 189 13.00 -17.07 -7.17
C LEU A 189 13.07 -18.59 -7.15
N THR A 190 12.39 -19.20 -6.18
CA THR A 190 12.50 -20.63 -5.89
C THR A 190 11.17 -21.34 -6.06
N ALA A 191 11.22 -22.56 -6.62
CA ALA A 191 10.10 -23.48 -6.66
C ALA A 191 10.48 -24.87 -6.13
N ILE A 192 9.50 -25.57 -5.57
CA ILE A 192 9.57 -26.99 -5.21
C ILE A 192 8.70 -27.80 -6.17
N GLU A 193 9.27 -28.81 -6.81
CA GLU A 193 8.56 -29.80 -7.62
C GLU A 193 8.14 -31.00 -6.76
N LEU A 194 6.83 -31.27 -6.74
CA LEU A 194 6.21 -32.41 -6.09
C LEU A 194 5.94 -33.55 -7.11
N PRO A 195 6.02 -34.82 -6.68
CA PRO A 195 6.18 -35.29 -5.29
C PRO A 195 7.63 -35.38 -4.80
N GLY A 196 8.62 -35.07 -5.64
CA GLY A 196 10.03 -35.31 -5.34
C GLY A 196 10.68 -34.31 -4.37
N PHE A 197 10.00 -33.22 -4.03
CA PHE A 197 10.55 -32.07 -3.30
C PHE A 197 11.84 -31.52 -3.94
N ILE A 198 11.87 -31.49 -5.27
CA ILE A 198 13.05 -31.04 -6.03
C ILE A 198 13.06 -29.51 -6.07
N VAL A 199 14.14 -28.91 -5.60
CA VAL A 199 14.32 -27.44 -5.58
C VAL A 199 14.81 -26.96 -6.93
N HIS A 200 14.13 -25.94 -7.47
CA HIS A 200 14.51 -25.21 -8.67
C HIS A 200 14.64 -23.73 -8.33
N GLN A 201 15.73 -23.08 -8.76
CA GLN A 201 15.95 -21.66 -8.49
C GLN A 201 16.42 -20.93 -9.74
N VAL A 202 16.08 -19.65 -9.84
CA VAL A 202 16.69 -18.70 -10.76
C VAL A 202 17.13 -17.46 -10.01
N LYS A 203 18.34 -16.98 -10.31
CA LYS A 203 18.89 -15.78 -9.67
C LYS A 203 18.19 -14.54 -10.22
N ALA A 204 17.73 -13.66 -9.32
CA ALA A 204 17.24 -12.35 -9.70
C ALA A 204 18.39 -11.52 -10.28
N GLU A 205 18.14 -10.79 -11.37
CA GLU A 205 19.19 -10.01 -12.04
C GLU A 205 19.75 -8.90 -11.13
N LYS A 206 18.90 -8.34 -10.27
CA LYS A 206 19.19 -7.18 -9.43
C LYS A 206 18.22 -7.06 -8.26
N ASP A 207 18.48 -6.11 -7.38
CA ASP A 207 17.54 -5.70 -6.31
C ASP A 207 16.47 -4.79 -6.91
N TYR A 208 15.40 -5.40 -7.40
CA TYR A 208 14.28 -4.69 -8.00
C TYR A 208 13.63 -3.71 -7.02
N TRP A 209 13.54 -4.05 -5.73
CA TRP A 209 12.90 -3.16 -4.78
C TRP A 209 13.63 -1.84 -4.64
N LYS A 210 14.96 -1.85 -4.53
CA LYS A 210 15.75 -0.62 -4.46
C LYS A 210 15.58 0.26 -5.70
N GLU A 211 15.50 -0.34 -6.89
CA GLU A 211 15.27 0.41 -8.12
C GLU A 211 13.87 1.03 -8.16
N GLU A 212 12.83 0.25 -7.89
CA GLU A 212 11.46 0.76 -7.86
C GLU A 212 11.30 1.85 -6.79
N GLN A 213 11.96 1.71 -5.63
CA GLN A 213 11.96 2.74 -4.60
C GLN A 213 12.53 4.07 -5.09
N ALA A 214 13.53 4.06 -5.97
CA ALA A 214 14.11 5.26 -6.55
C ALA A 214 13.23 5.84 -7.66
N SER A 215 12.76 4.99 -8.57
CA SER A 215 12.00 5.38 -9.76
C SER A 215 10.60 5.91 -9.47
N TRP A 216 9.97 5.46 -8.38
CA TRP A 216 8.57 5.81 -8.08
C TRP A 216 8.37 6.95 -7.09
N GLN A 217 9.43 7.58 -6.56
CA GLN A 217 9.26 8.63 -5.54
C GLN A 217 8.40 9.78 -6.06
N ILE A 218 8.80 10.38 -7.19
CA ILE A 218 8.06 11.49 -7.79
C ILE A 218 6.66 11.07 -8.27
N PRO A 219 6.48 9.97 -9.03
CA PRO A 219 5.14 9.51 -9.40
C PRO A 219 4.18 9.32 -8.21
N VAL A 220 4.64 8.66 -7.14
CA VAL A 220 3.83 8.44 -5.94
C VAL A 220 3.53 9.76 -5.23
N LEU A 221 4.51 10.65 -5.09
CA LEU A 221 4.28 11.97 -4.48
C LEU A 221 3.30 12.81 -5.28
N ARG A 222 3.38 12.80 -6.62
CA ARG A 222 2.45 13.52 -7.49
C ARG A 222 1.02 13.01 -7.42
N ALA A 223 0.85 11.70 -7.22
CA ALA A 223 -0.44 11.06 -7.12
C ALA A 223 -1.17 11.30 -5.78
N LYS A 224 -0.48 11.82 -4.76
CA LYS A 224 -1.12 12.15 -3.49
C LYS A 224 -2.06 13.34 -3.66
N ASP A 225 -3.20 13.25 -2.99
CA ASP A 225 -4.20 14.32 -2.94
C ASP A 225 -3.79 15.40 -1.92
N TRP A 226 -2.72 16.13 -2.23
CA TRP A 226 -2.21 17.20 -1.38
C TRP A 226 -3.23 18.31 -1.15
N GLU A 227 -4.15 18.54 -2.09
CA GLU A 227 -5.14 19.62 -1.99
C GLU A 227 -6.19 19.36 -0.91
N HIS A 228 -6.64 18.12 -0.77
CA HIS A 228 -7.64 17.74 0.23
C HIS A 228 -7.00 17.14 1.50
N MET A 229 -5.68 16.96 1.53
CA MET A 229 -4.95 16.50 2.70
C MET A 229 -4.93 17.59 3.79
N PRO A 230 -5.22 17.23 5.07
CA PRO A 230 -5.09 18.20 6.17
C PRO A 230 -3.67 18.71 6.33
N PHE A 231 -3.49 20.01 6.64
CA PHE A 231 -2.16 20.62 6.78
C PHE A 231 -1.24 19.91 7.77
N ASP A 232 -1.76 19.44 8.91
CA ASP A 232 -0.97 18.66 9.88
C ASP A 232 -0.50 17.32 9.29
N THR A 233 -1.32 16.70 8.44
CA THR A 233 -0.94 15.47 7.73
C THR A 233 0.11 15.77 6.65
N ILE A 234 -0.02 16.88 5.91
CA ILE A 234 0.99 17.33 4.94
C ILE A 234 2.34 17.48 5.64
N ARG A 235 2.39 18.22 6.77
CA ARG A 235 3.61 18.41 7.55
C ARG A 235 4.23 17.08 7.99
N LYS A 236 3.43 16.15 8.54
CA LYS A 236 3.92 14.82 8.94
C LYS A 236 4.51 14.03 7.76
N GLN A 237 3.95 14.17 6.55
CA GLN A 237 4.50 13.53 5.36
C GLN A 237 5.84 14.16 4.97
N LEU A 238 5.94 15.50 4.98
CA LEU A 238 7.18 16.22 4.70
C LEU A 238 8.29 15.83 5.70
N ASP A 239 7.98 15.84 7.01
CA ASP A 239 8.92 15.43 8.06
C ASP A 239 9.41 13.99 7.88
N LYS A 240 8.49 13.07 7.55
CA LYS A 240 8.81 11.66 7.30
C LYS A 240 9.72 11.47 6.09
N LEU A 241 9.65 12.36 5.11
CA LEU A 241 10.39 12.25 3.84
C LEU A 241 11.63 13.15 3.78
N ALA A 242 11.87 13.96 4.82
CA ALA A 242 12.97 14.91 4.88
C ALA A 242 14.37 14.26 4.80
N TYR A 243 14.48 12.95 5.06
CA TYR A 243 15.74 12.20 4.94
C TYR A 243 16.16 11.93 3.49
N ILE A 244 15.27 12.15 2.51
CA ILE A 244 15.54 11.84 1.10
C ILE A 244 16.42 12.93 0.48
N GLU A 245 17.58 12.54 -0.02
CA GLU A 245 18.60 13.45 -0.58
C GLU A 245 18.54 13.61 -2.10
N VAL A 246 17.62 12.92 -2.79
CA VAL A 246 17.48 12.99 -4.25
C VAL A 246 17.04 14.41 -4.66
N PRO A 247 17.83 15.14 -5.49
CA PRO A 247 17.58 16.57 -5.76
C PRO A 247 16.18 16.90 -6.27
N GLU A 248 15.66 16.09 -7.19
CA GLU A 248 14.31 16.29 -7.74
C GLU A 248 13.22 16.10 -6.68
N VAL A 249 13.39 15.12 -5.80
CA VAL A 249 12.45 14.83 -4.71
C VAL A 249 12.51 15.92 -3.65
N LYS A 250 13.72 16.39 -3.30
CA LYS A 250 13.89 17.54 -2.41
C LYS A 250 13.21 18.80 -2.95
N ALA A 251 13.39 19.09 -4.25
CA ALA A 251 12.73 20.22 -4.89
C ALA A 251 11.21 20.07 -4.84
N PHE A 252 10.67 18.90 -5.14
CA PHE A 252 9.24 18.63 -5.05
C PHE A 252 8.69 18.84 -3.62
N LEU A 253 9.36 18.30 -2.60
CA LEU A 253 8.93 18.43 -1.21
C LEU A 253 9.00 19.88 -0.73
N ALA A 254 10.05 20.63 -1.12
CA ALA A 254 10.18 22.05 -0.81
C ALA A 254 9.07 22.90 -1.48
N ASP A 255 8.68 22.56 -2.72
CA ASP A 255 7.56 23.20 -3.41
C ASP A 255 6.23 22.95 -2.67
N ILE A 256 5.98 21.73 -2.20
CA ILE A 256 4.80 21.39 -1.39
C ILE A 256 4.82 22.14 -0.04
N GLU A 257 5.97 22.20 0.63
CA GLU A 257 6.14 22.93 1.88
C GLU A 257 5.84 24.42 1.69
N SER A 258 6.48 25.05 0.71
CA SER A 258 6.31 26.47 0.38
C SER A 258 4.87 26.80 0.02
N TRP A 259 4.25 25.99 -0.85
CA TRP A 259 2.86 26.16 -1.26
C TRP A 259 1.89 26.04 -0.07
N SER A 260 2.02 24.98 0.74
CA SER A 260 1.13 24.75 1.88
C SER A 260 1.31 25.81 2.98
N ALA A 261 2.54 26.23 3.27
CA ALA A 261 2.84 27.32 4.19
C ALA A 261 2.28 28.66 3.69
N GLY A 262 2.41 28.94 2.39
CA GLY A 262 1.83 30.12 1.76
C GLY A 262 0.31 30.19 1.90
N LEU A 263 -0.38 29.06 1.77
CA LEU A 263 -1.83 29.02 1.99
C LEU A 263 -2.21 29.29 3.45
N CYS A 264 -1.49 28.73 4.42
CA CYS A 264 -1.68 29.06 5.83
C CYS A 264 -1.42 30.55 6.11
N ALA A 265 -0.47 31.17 5.41
CA ALA A 265 -0.18 32.60 5.53
C ALA A 265 -1.32 33.50 5.01
N LEU A 266 -2.34 32.96 4.32
CA LEU A 266 -3.52 33.71 3.91
C LEU A 266 -4.53 33.93 5.03
N TYR A 267 -4.44 33.26 6.19
CA TYR A 267 -5.45 33.41 7.24
C TYR A 267 -5.67 34.86 7.70
N PRO A 268 -4.64 35.69 7.95
CA PRO A 268 -4.84 37.10 8.29
C PRO A 268 -5.54 37.87 7.15
N VAL A 269 -5.14 37.62 5.90
CA VAL A 269 -5.72 38.27 4.71
C VAL A 269 -7.19 37.88 4.54
N ILE A 270 -7.53 36.62 4.80
CA ILE A 270 -8.92 36.13 4.77
C ILE A 270 -9.75 36.78 5.87
N ILE A 271 -9.20 37.00 7.07
CA ILE A 271 -9.91 37.70 8.15
C ILE A 271 -10.23 39.15 7.75
N GLU A 272 -9.26 39.85 7.15
CA GLU A 272 -9.48 41.21 6.62
C GLU A 272 -10.53 41.24 5.51
N ALA A 273 -10.45 40.29 4.56
CA ALA A 273 -11.41 40.18 3.48
C ALA A 273 -12.82 39.85 3.99
N LEU A 274 -12.95 39.01 5.02
CA LEU A 274 -14.23 38.73 5.69
C LEU A 274 -14.78 39.97 6.38
N ALA A 275 -13.94 40.78 7.03
CA ALA A 275 -14.38 42.03 7.65
C ALA A 275 -14.90 43.03 6.60
N ALA A 276 -14.21 43.17 5.47
CA ALA A 276 -14.68 44.00 4.35
C ALA A 276 -16.01 43.48 3.77
N PHE A 277 -16.12 42.16 3.58
CA PHE A 277 -17.34 41.51 3.10
C PHE A 277 -18.53 41.71 4.06
N VAL A 278 -18.30 41.59 5.36
CA VAL A 278 -19.30 41.88 6.41
C VAL A 278 -19.72 43.35 6.36
N ALA A 279 -18.78 44.29 6.23
CA ALA A 279 -19.10 45.71 6.13
C ALA A 279 -20.00 46.01 4.92
N GLN A 280 -19.72 45.40 3.77
CA GLN A 280 -20.55 45.52 2.57
C GLN A 280 -21.95 44.93 2.78
N LEU A 281 -22.05 43.74 3.37
CA LEU A 281 -23.33 43.09 3.70
C LEU A 281 -24.17 43.93 4.67
N VAL A 282 -23.54 44.50 5.71
CA VAL A 282 -24.23 45.37 6.68
C VAL A 282 -24.69 46.65 6.02
N SER A 283 -23.88 47.27 5.16
CA SER A 283 -24.26 48.46 4.38
C SER A 283 -25.48 48.19 3.48
N THR A 284 -25.51 47.00 2.85
CA THR A 284 -26.56 46.64 1.89
C THR A 284 -27.86 46.20 2.57
N HIS A 285 -27.78 45.44 3.67
CA HIS A 285 -28.94 44.78 4.28
C HIS A 285 -29.33 45.31 5.66
N GLY A 286 -28.48 46.10 6.33
CA GLY A 286 -28.78 46.71 7.63
C GLY A 286 -29.29 45.70 8.67
N ALA A 287 -30.54 45.88 9.09
CA ALA A 287 -31.22 45.00 10.06
C ALA A 287 -31.38 43.55 9.56
N ASP A 288 -31.45 43.32 8.25
CA ASP A 288 -31.59 42.00 7.62
C ASP A 288 -30.26 41.26 7.41
N PHE A 289 -29.14 41.78 7.95
CA PHE A 289 -27.82 41.13 7.86
C PHE A 289 -27.87 39.63 8.18
N SER A 290 -28.55 39.25 9.27
CA SER A 290 -28.58 37.84 9.71
C SER A 290 -29.23 36.93 8.65
N LYS A 291 -30.25 37.43 7.94
CA LYS A 291 -30.91 36.69 6.85
C LYS A 291 -29.97 36.55 5.65
N ALA A 292 -29.28 37.62 5.28
CA ALA A 292 -28.31 37.62 4.18
C ALA A 292 -27.09 36.72 4.48
N ALA A 293 -26.48 36.86 5.66
CA ALA A 293 -25.33 36.07 6.07
C ALA A 293 -25.63 34.55 6.09
N ASN A 294 -26.87 34.15 6.44
CA ASN A 294 -27.28 32.75 6.47
C ASN A 294 -27.30 32.05 5.10
N GLN A 295 -27.21 32.79 4.00
CA GLN A 295 -27.15 32.23 2.64
C GLN A 295 -25.76 31.69 2.29
N TYR A 296 -24.72 32.03 3.06
CA TYR A 296 -23.34 31.62 2.80
C TYR A 296 -22.93 30.40 3.62
N VAL A 297 -22.20 29.47 3.00
CA VAL A 297 -21.68 28.26 3.66
C VAL A 297 -20.70 28.58 4.80
N PHE A 298 -20.03 29.73 4.72
CA PHE A 298 -19.07 30.25 5.71
C PHE A 298 -19.68 31.29 6.67
N LYS A 299 -21.01 31.30 6.82
CA LYS A 299 -21.75 32.24 7.69
C LYS A 299 -21.21 32.37 9.11
N THR A 300 -20.69 31.28 9.68
CA THR A 300 -20.11 31.30 11.03
C THR A 300 -18.98 32.32 11.14
N TYR A 301 -18.14 32.45 10.11
CA TYR A 301 -17.09 33.47 10.10
C TYR A 301 -17.67 34.88 9.94
N LEU A 302 -18.73 35.06 9.15
CA LEU A 302 -19.40 36.36 9.00
C LEU A 302 -19.97 36.86 10.33
N PHE A 303 -20.64 36.00 11.10
CA PHE A 303 -21.17 36.35 12.42
C PHE A 303 -20.05 36.67 13.42
N LYS A 304 -18.98 35.87 13.44
CA LYS A 304 -17.82 36.12 14.31
C LYS A 304 -17.08 37.41 13.93
N SER A 305 -16.89 37.67 12.65
CA SER A 305 -16.25 38.88 12.13
C SER A 305 -17.07 40.12 12.47
N LYS A 306 -18.40 40.09 12.28
CA LYS A 306 -19.31 41.18 12.71
C LYS A 306 -19.21 41.47 14.21
N GLY A 307 -19.01 40.43 15.02
CA GLY A 307 -18.83 40.54 16.46
C GLY A 307 -17.39 40.88 16.91
N ASN A 308 -16.46 41.15 15.99
CA ASN A 308 -15.02 41.34 16.26
C ASN A 308 -14.38 40.20 17.06
N ASN A 309 -14.87 38.97 16.87
CA ASN A 309 -14.45 37.77 17.60
C ASN A 309 -13.85 36.69 16.70
N LEU A 310 -13.69 36.95 15.39
CA LEU A 310 -13.07 36.01 14.46
C LEU A 310 -11.55 36.01 14.65
N LYS A 311 -10.98 34.84 14.97
CA LYS A 311 -9.53 34.67 15.14
C LYS A 311 -8.97 33.65 14.17
N ILE A 312 -7.64 33.60 14.02
CA ILE A 312 -6.96 32.66 13.12
C ILE A 312 -7.30 31.21 13.50
N GLU A 313 -7.36 30.90 14.79
CA GLU A 313 -7.63 29.55 15.29
C GLU A 313 -9.02 29.04 14.87
N ASP A 314 -9.97 29.95 14.62
CA ASP A 314 -11.29 29.58 14.10
C ASP A 314 -11.22 29.08 12.66
N LEU A 315 -10.35 29.70 11.86
CA LEU A 315 -10.12 29.32 10.46
C LEU A 315 -9.33 28.02 10.42
N GLU A 316 -8.23 27.90 11.15
CA GLU A 316 -7.39 26.68 11.20
C GLU A 316 -8.19 25.42 11.53
N LYS A 317 -9.17 25.54 12.45
CA LYS A 317 -10.00 24.40 12.85
C LYS A 317 -10.88 23.85 11.71
N SER A 318 -11.29 24.69 10.77
CA SER A 318 -12.34 24.37 9.80
C SER A 318 -11.90 24.44 8.34
N LEU A 319 -10.98 25.35 8.02
CA LEU A 319 -10.23 25.47 6.76
C LEU A 319 -8.91 24.69 6.84
N ASN A 320 -8.96 23.47 7.38
CA ASN A 320 -7.79 22.68 7.73
C ASN A 320 -7.08 21.99 6.54
N THR A 321 -7.46 22.29 5.30
CA THR A 321 -6.94 21.69 4.06
C THR A 321 -6.69 22.79 3.02
N PRO A 322 -5.69 22.65 2.13
CA PRO A 322 -5.44 23.60 1.05
C PRO A 322 -6.68 23.98 0.22
N ALA A 323 -7.46 23.00 -0.23
CA ALA A 323 -8.64 23.22 -1.07
C ALA A 323 -9.65 24.18 -0.42
N LYS A 324 -9.98 23.98 0.86
CA LYS A 324 -10.89 24.85 1.62
C LYS A 324 -10.37 26.28 1.77
N VAL A 325 -9.07 26.46 1.98
CA VAL A 325 -8.46 27.80 2.07
C VAL A 325 -8.56 28.50 0.72
N MET A 326 -8.16 27.82 -0.36
CA MET A 326 -8.22 28.35 -1.72
C MET A 326 -9.65 28.71 -2.14
N GLU A 327 -10.63 27.84 -1.84
CA GLU A 327 -12.04 28.07 -2.16
C GLU A 327 -12.57 29.34 -1.48
N LEU A 328 -12.37 29.47 -0.16
CA LEU A 328 -12.83 30.66 0.56
C LEU A 328 -12.11 31.93 0.12
N ALA A 329 -10.78 31.86 -0.05
CA ALA A 329 -9.98 32.98 -0.53
C ALA A 329 -10.48 33.48 -1.90
N LYS A 330 -10.82 32.55 -2.80
CA LYS A 330 -11.38 32.85 -4.12
C LYS A 330 -12.76 33.52 -4.02
N VAL A 331 -13.65 33.01 -3.18
CA VAL A 331 -14.98 33.60 -2.97
C VAL A 331 -14.89 35.03 -2.42
N LEU A 332 -13.91 35.30 -1.57
CA LEU A 332 -13.68 36.62 -0.98
C LEU A 332 -12.86 37.57 -1.89
N GLY A 333 -12.42 37.11 -3.07
CA GLY A 333 -11.62 37.92 -3.99
C GLY A 333 -10.21 38.23 -3.49
N VAL A 334 -9.63 37.36 -2.64
CA VAL A 334 -8.24 37.49 -2.18
C VAL A 334 -7.29 37.35 -3.38
N ALA A 335 -6.41 38.33 -3.57
CA ALA A 335 -5.40 38.31 -4.63
C ALA A 335 -4.23 37.37 -4.27
N ALA A 336 -3.50 36.90 -5.29
CA ALA A 336 -2.27 36.12 -5.14
C ALA A 336 -2.38 34.84 -4.29
N ILE A 337 -3.44 34.06 -4.48
CA ILE A 337 -3.57 32.73 -3.87
C ILE A 337 -2.42 31.84 -4.40
N PRO A 338 -1.57 31.27 -3.53
CA PRO A 338 -0.48 30.37 -3.94
C PRO A 338 -0.99 29.22 -4.80
N VAL A 339 -0.33 29.01 -5.94
CA VAL A 339 -0.63 27.92 -6.87
C VAL A 339 0.48 26.88 -6.74
N ARG A 340 0.11 25.60 -6.81
CA ARG A 340 1.06 24.49 -6.78
C ARG A 340 1.80 24.40 -8.13
N ASN A 341 3.11 24.25 -8.10
CA ASN A 341 3.87 23.87 -9.29
C ASN A 341 3.61 22.38 -9.60
N ASN A 342 3.37 22.03 -10.86
CA ASN A 342 3.03 20.65 -11.28
C ASN A 342 4.22 19.70 -11.30
#